data_AF-A0A256GAU7-F1
#
_entry.id   AF-A0A256GAU7-F1
#
_cell.length_a   1.000
_cell.length_b   1.000
_cell.length_c   1.000
_cell.angle_alpha   90.00
_cell.angle_beta   90.00
_cell.angle_gamma   90.00
#
_symmetry.space_group_name_H-M   'P 1'
#
loop_
_entity.id
_entity.type
_entity.pdbx_description
1 polymer ?
#
loop_
_entity_poly.entity_id
_entity_poly.type
_entity_poly.pdbx_seq_one_letter_code
_entity_poly.pdbx_strand_id
1 'polypeptide(L)'
;MIINALTERKGAKVGLITTAGFRDVLEIARGDRPNYFDMFYRKPTPFVPRHLSRELTERVDYKGNVVTPVSLDGLDDILSDFRQEAVEAIAVSFLHSYTHPDHEAEIARAIRERAPDFFV
;
A
#
# COMPACT_ATOMS: atom_id res chain seq x y z
N MET A 1 21.77 -9.84 0.93
CA MET A 1 21.20 -10.84 1.87
C MET A 1 19.79 -10.39 2.25
N ILE A 2 18.76 -10.88 1.56
CA ILE A 2 17.37 -10.37 1.67
C ILE A 2 16.68 -10.87 2.95
N ILE A 3 17.00 -12.09 3.39
CA ILE A 3 16.37 -12.73 4.56
C ILE A 3 16.64 -11.97 5.85
N ASN A 4 17.89 -11.56 6.14
CA ASN A 4 18.19 -10.89 7.40
C ASN A 4 17.59 -9.49 7.48
N ALA A 5 17.49 -8.76 6.36
CA ALA A 5 16.82 -7.45 6.31
C ALA A 5 15.34 -7.58 6.69
N LEU A 6 14.67 -8.64 6.23
CA LEU A 6 13.28 -8.95 6.58
C LEU A 6 13.15 -9.35 8.06
N THR A 7 13.99 -10.25 8.54
CA THR A 7 13.97 -10.73 9.94
C THR A 7 14.26 -9.62 10.93
N GLU A 8 15.22 -8.74 10.61
CA GLU A 8 15.63 -7.63 11.46
C GLU A 8 14.76 -6.37 11.25
N ARG A 9 13.78 -6.41 10.33
CA ARG A 9 12.97 -5.25 9.91
C ARG A 9 13.83 -4.03 9.53
N LYS A 10 15.01 -4.28 8.96
CA LYS A 10 15.94 -3.25 8.47
C LYS A 10 15.73 -3.08 6.97
N GLY A 11 14.77 -2.24 6.62
CA GLY A 11 14.47 -1.85 5.25
C GLY A 11 14.10 -0.37 5.18
N ALA A 12 13.88 0.11 3.96
CA ALA A 12 13.39 1.46 3.70
C ALA A 12 12.05 1.70 4.43
N LYS A 13 11.80 2.92 4.91
CA LYS A 13 10.47 3.30 5.41
C LYS A 13 9.51 3.36 4.20
N VAL A 14 8.52 2.48 4.17
CA VAL A 14 7.60 2.33 3.02
C VAL A 14 6.23 2.95 3.32
N GLY A 15 5.70 3.72 2.37
CA GLY A 15 4.30 4.12 2.31
C GLY A 15 3.51 3.21 1.37
N LEU A 16 2.23 2.97 1.68
CA LEU A 16 1.33 2.18 0.84
C LEU A 16 0.24 3.08 0.28
N ILE A 17 0.00 3.01 -1.03
CA ILE A 17 -1.19 3.56 -1.69
C ILE A 17 -2.06 2.38 -2.13
N THR A 18 -3.31 2.38 -1.69
CA THR A 18 -4.27 1.32 -1.99
C THR A 18 -5.64 1.87 -2.37
N THR A 19 -6.58 0.98 -2.70
CA THR A 19 -7.94 1.33 -3.12
C THR A 19 -8.68 2.06 -1.99
N ALA A 20 -9.46 3.08 -2.31
CA ALA A 20 -10.35 3.73 -1.35
C ALA A 20 -11.27 2.72 -0.63
N GLY A 21 -11.28 2.81 0.70
CA GLY A 21 -11.95 1.86 1.60
C GLY A 21 -11.12 0.64 2.01
N PHE A 22 -9.86 0.53 1.57
CA PHE A 22 -8.96 -0.60 1.85
C PHE A 22 -7.72 -0.21 2.66
N ARG A 23 -7.68 0.98 3.26
CA ARG A 23 -6.57 1.48 4.09
C ARG A 23 -6.09 0.50 5.15
N ASP A 24 -7.02 -0.25 5.73
CA ASP A 24 -6.77 -1.12 6.88
C ASP A 24 -6.36 -2.55 6.47
N VAL A 25 -6.10 -2.82 5.17
CA VAL A 25 -5.84 -4.16 4.65
C VAL A 25 -4.68 -4.87 5.35
N LEU A 26 -3.60 -4.17 5.69
CA LEU A 26 -2.45 -4.77 6.39
C LEU A 26 -2.73 -4.97 7.89
N GLU A 27 -3.46 -4.04 8.51
CA GLU A 27 -3.87 -4.10 9.92
C GLU A 27 -4.91 -5.19 10.18
N ILE A 28 -5.76 -5.51 9.21
CA ILE A 28 -6.70 -6.63 9.27
C ILE A 28 -5.97 -7.92 8.88
N ALA A 29 -5.15 -7.89 7.83
CA ALA A 29 -4.57 -9.08 7.17
C ALA A 29 -5.67 -10.09 6.82
N ARG A 30 -5.46 -11.39 7.05
CA ARG A 30 -6.42 -12.44 6.69
C ARG A 30 -7.20 -13.00 7.87
N GLY A 31 -7.01 -12.44 9.07
CA GLY A 31 -7.60 -12.96 10.31
C GLY A 31 -7.15 -14.37 10.69
N ASP A 32 -6.16 -14.93 9.98
CA ASP A 32 -5.58 -16.23 10.23
C ASP A 32 -4.72 -16.20 11.50
N ARG A 33 -5.02 -17.12 12.42
CA ARG A 33 -4.29 -17.29 13.67
C ARG A 33 -3.74 -18.71 13.73
N PRO A 34 -2.47 -18.91 14.11
CA PRO A 34 -1.88 -20.25 14.20
C PRO A 34 -2.60 -21.17 15.19
N ASN A 35 -3.11 -20.61 16.30
CA ASN A 35 -3.91 -21.31 17.30
C ASN A 35 -5.20 -20.53 17.57
N TYR A 36 -6.34 -21.09 17.19
CA TYR A 36 -7.65 -20.44 17.33
C TYR A 36 -8.11 -20.28 18.78
N PHE A 37 -7.61 -21.11 19.70
CA PHE A 37 -8.02 -21.10 21.11
C PHE A 37 -7.12 -20.24 22.00
N ASP A 38 -6.07 -19.65 21.45
CA ASP A 38 -5.21 -18.74 22.20
C ASP A 38 -5.86 -17.35 22.30
N MET A 39 -6.47 -17.06 23.46
CA MET A 39 -7.08 -15.77 23.75
C MET A 39 -6.05 -14.64 23.95
N PHE A 40 -4.77 -14.98 24.13
CA PHE A 40 -3.68 -14.02 24.32
C PHE A 40 -2.86 -13.80 23.03
N TYR A 41 -3.30 -14.35 21.89
CA TYR A 41 -2.64 -14.18 20.60
C TYR A 41 -2.43 -12.69 20.28
N ARG A 42 -1.18 -12.34 19.96
CA ARG A 42 -0.81 -11.00 19.49
C ARG A 42 -0.46 -11.06 18.02
N LYS A 43 -1.20 -10.30 17.21
CA LYS A 43 -0.91 -10.17 15.79
C LYS A 43 0.45 -9.48 15.61
N PRO A 44 1.32 -9.96 14.69
CA PRO A 44 2.53 -9.24 14.32
C PRO A 44 2.21 -7.84 13.79
N THR A 45 3.00 -6.85 14.19
CA THR A 45 2.88 -5.49 13.66
C THR A 45 3.14 -5.50 12.15
N PRO A 46 2.30 -4.85 11.32
CA PRO A 46 2.56 -4.72 9.88
C PRO A 46 3.92 -4.08 9.57
N PHE A 47 4.42 -4.31 8.35
CA PHE A 47 5.63 -3.62 7.86
C PHE A 47 5.37 -2.16 7.53
N VAL A 48 4.19 -1.87 6.97
CA VAL A 48 3.71 -0.50 6.74
C VAL A 48 2.65 -0.22 7.80
N PRO A 49 2.88 0.72 8.74
CA PRO A 49 1.89 1.07 9.74
C PRO A 49 0.71 1.81 9.09
N ARG A 50 -0.49 1.65 9.66
CA ARG A 50 -1.74 2.25 9.16
C ARG A 50 -1.67 3.72 8.74
N HIS A 51 -0.93 4.57 9.45
CA HIS A 51 -0.85 5.99 9.14
C HIS A 51 -0.08 6.28 7.83
N LEU A 52 0.78 5.35 7.39
CA LEU A 52 1.46 5.37 6.10
C LEU A 52 0.72 4.59 5.01
N SER A 53 -0.45 4.03 5.33
CA SER A 53 -1.40 3.53 4.33
C SER A 53 -2.36 4.64 3.94
N ARG A 54 -2.33 5.00 2.65
CA ARG A 54 -3.12 6.04 2.02
C ARG A 54 -3.97 5.44 0.90
N GLU A 55 -4.99 6.16 0.51
CA GLU A 55 -6.01 5.67 -0.41
C GLU A 55 -6.12 6.61 -1.60
N LEU A 56 -6.33 6.05 -2.79
CA LEU A 56 -6.78 6.78 -3.96
C LEU A 56 -8.11 6.24 -4.44
N THR A 57 -8.83 7.06 -5.21
CA THR A 57 -10.11 6.65 -5.77
C THR A 57 -9.86 5.90 -7.07
N GLU A 58 -10.06 4.60 -7.04
CA GLU A 58 -10.18 3.74 -8.21
C GLU A 58 -11.00 2.48 -7.85
N ARG A 59 -11.52 1.77 -8.85
CA ARG A 59 -12.13 0.46 -8.64
C ARG A 59 -12.16 -0.36 -9.92
N VAL A 60 -11.68 -1.60 -9.81
CA VAL A 60 -11.79 -2.63 -10.85
C VAL A 60 -12.57 -3.81 -10.27
N ASP A 61 -13.39 -4.48 -11.07
CA ASP A 61 -14.05 -5.73 -10.69
C ASP A 61 -13.12 -6.95 -10.87
N TYR A 62 -13.57 -8.13 -10.43
CA TYR A 62 -12.80 -9.36 -10.53
C TYR A 62 -12.55 -9.85 -11.97
N LYS A 63 -13.23 -9.28 -12.96
CA LYS A 63 -13.08 -9.57 -14.39
C LYS A 63 -12.14 -8.57 -15.09
N GLY A 64 -11.64 -7.56 -14.38
CA GLY A 64 -10.79 -6.51 -14.95
C GLY A 64 -11.58 -5.34 -15.56
N ASN A 65 -12.90 -5.26 -15.35
CA ASN A 65 -13.67 -4.11 -15.81
C ASN A 65 -13.52 -2.95 -14.83
N VAL A 66 -13.32 -1.74 -15.37
CA VAL A 66 -13.27 -0.52 -14.57
C VAL A 66 -14.67 -0.17 -14.08
N VAL A 67 -14.84 -0.18 -12.76
CA VAL A 67 -16.06 0.26 -12.07
C VAL A 67 -15.95 1.75 -11.71
N THR A 68 -14.75 2.18 -11.33
CA THR A 68 -14.42 3.58 -11.05
C THR A 68 -13.04 3.86 -11.62
N PRO A 69 -12.90 4.85 -12.52
CA PRO A 69 -11.60 5.23 -13.08
C PRO A 69 -10.61 5.62 -11.98
N VAL A 70 -9.33 5.45 -12.24
CA VAL A 70 -8.27 5.97 -11.37
C VAL A 70 -8.30 7.50 -11.36
N SER A 71 -8.26 8.08 -10.16
CA SER A 71 -8.09 9.52 -9.95
C SER A 71 -6.75 9.83 -9.30
N LEU A 72 -6.12 10.89 -9.77
CA LEU A 72 -4.90 11.48 -9.19
C LEU A 72 -5.22 12.47 -8.06
N ASP A 73 -6.49 12.70 -7.77
CA ASP A 73 -6.92 13.63 -6.72
C ASP A 73 -6.41 13.16 -5.36
N GLY A 74 -5.77 14.08 -4.63
CA GLY A 74 -5.15 13.79 -3.33
C GLY A 74 -3.77 13.12 -3.40
N LEU A 75 -3.26 12.77 -4.59
CA LEU A 75 -1.92 12.21 -4.73
C LEU A 75 -0.84 13.15 -4.19
N ASP A 76 -0.94 14.44 -4.51
CA ASP A 76 0.08 15.42 -4.08
C ASP A 76 0.10 15.61 -2.55
N ASP A 77 -1.07 15.57 -1.91
CA ASP A 77 -1.20 15.59 -0.46
C ASP A 77 -0.60 14.33 0.18
N ILE A 78 -0.86 13.17 -0.41
CA ILE A 78 -0.26 11.90 0.02
C ILE A 78 1.27 11.94 -0.06
N LEU A 79 1.81 12.45 -1.17
CA LEU A 79 3.25 12.59 -1.37
C LEU A 79 3.85 13.59 -0.37
N SER A 80 3.16 14.69 -0.07
CA SER A 80 3.55 15.66 0.96
C SER A 80 3.61 15.01 2.35
N ASP A 81 2.57 14.28 2.74
CA ASP A 81 2.51 13.54 4.00
C ASP A 81 3.64 12.51 4.10
N PHE A 82 3.91 11.77 3.02
CA PHE A 82 4.99 10.80 2.97
C PHE A 82 6.37 11.45 3.13
N ARG A 83 6.58 12.65 2.60
CA ARG A 83 7.82 13.40 2.84
C ARG A 83 7.97 13.83 4.30
N GLN A 84 6.90 14.33 4.91
CA GLN A 84 6.91 14.69 6.33
C GLN A 84 7.21 13.49 7.23
N GLU A 85 6.72 12.33 6.81
CA GLU A 85 7.00 11.05 7.47
C GLU A 85 8.34 10.44 7.10
N ALA A 86 9.17 11.07 6.25
CA ALA A 86 10.44 10.51 5.79
C ALA A 86 10.29 9.08 5.19
N VAL A 87 9.23 8.85 4.41
CA VAL A 87 9.09 7.66 3.58
C VAL A 87 10.17 7.69 2.50
N GLU A 88 10.75 6.53 2.19
CA GLU A 88 11.81 6.36 1.20
C GLU A 88 11.31 5.63 -0.05
N ALA A 89 10.29 4.77 0.11
CA ALA A 89 9.69 4.01 -0.98
C ALA A 89 8.17 3.97 -0.88
N ILE A 90 7.48 3.91 -2.02
CA ILE A 90 6.02 3.85 -2.11
C ILE A 90 5.64 2.56 -2.82
N ALA A 91 4.83 1.73 -2.15
CA ALA A 91 4.15 0.62 -2.78
C ALA A 91 2.77 1.07 -3.26
N VAL A 92 2.41 0.74 -4.50
CA VAL A 92 1.05 0.92 -5.03
C VAL A 92 0.42 -0.46 -5.16
N SER A 93 -0.73 -0.68 -4.53
CA SER A 93 -1.43 -1.96 -4.60
C SER A 93 -2.94 -1.77 -4.58
N PHE A 94 -3.56 -1.93 -5.74
CA PHE A 94 -4.99 -1.79 -5.96
C PHE A 94 -5.70 -3.14 -6.04
N LEU A 95 -6.97 -3.13 -5.67
CA LEU A 95 -7.81 -4.32 -5.76
C LEU A 95 -7.92 -4.77 -7.22
N HIS A 96 -7.72 -6.07 -7.45
CA HIS A 96 -7.79 -6.70 -8.78
C HIS A 96 -6.76 -6.19 -9.81
N SER A 97 -5.65 -5.59 -9.38
CA SER A 97 -4.59 -5.16 -10.29
C SER A 97 -3.95 -6.27 -11.13
N TYR A 98 -4.00 -7.52 -10.63
CA TYR A 98 -3.60 -8.70 -11.41
C TYR A 98 -4.45 -8.91 -12.69
N THR A 99 -5.66 -8.36 -12.77
CA THR A 99 -6.51 -8.35 -13.97
C THR A 99 -6.47 -7.04 -14.74
N HIS A 100 -6.12 -5.94 -14.09
CA HIS A 100 -6.10 -4.60 -14.69
C HIS A 100 -4.94 -3.77 -14.09
N PRO A 101 -3.69 -4.02 -14.56
CA PRO A 101 -2.50 -3.39 -13.97
C PRO A 101 -2.35 -1.90 -14.33
N ASP A 102 -3.13 -1.42 -15.31
CA ASP A 102 -2.98 -0.09 -15.90
C ASP A 102 -3.17 1.03 -14.87
N HIS A 103 -4.10 0.87 -13.92
CA HIS A 103 -4.30 1.85 -12.85
C HIS A 103 -3.05 2.00 -11.95
N GLU A 104 -2.41 0.88 -11.56
CA GLU A 104 -1.19 0.94 -10.75
C GLU A 104 -0.04 1.55 -11.56
N ALA A 105 0.08 1.20 -12.84
CA ALA A 105 1.09 1.75 -13.74
C ALA A 105 0.92 3.26 -13.94
N GLU A 106 -0.31 3.75 -14.05
CA GLU A 106 -0.63 5.17 -14.18
C GLU A 106 -0.22 5.95 -12.93
N ILE A 107 -0.57 5.46 -11.73
CA ILE A 107 -0.14 6.08 -10.47
C ILE A 107 1.37 6.03 -10.32
N ALA A 108 2.01 4.90 -10.61
CA ALA A 108 3.46 4.78 -10.50
C ALA A 108 4.19 5.76 -11.44
N ARG A 109 3.67 5.96 -12.67
CA ARG A 109 4.19 6.99 -13.58
C ARG A 109 4.00 8.39 -13.01
N ALA A 110 2.80 8.72 -12.52
CA ALA A 110 2.52 10.03 -11.93
C ALA A 110 3.43 10.33 -10.72
N ILE A 111 3.70 9.34 -9.87
CA ILE A 111 4.64 9.50 -8.74
C ILE A 111 6.06 9.76 -9.25
N ARG A 112 6.56 8.98 -10.22
CA ARG A 112 7.91 9.18 -10.77
C ARG A 112 8.11 10.55 -11.41
N GLU A 113 7.05 11.10 -12.03
CA GLU A 113 7.08 12.43 -12.63
C GLU A 113 7.07 13.55 -11.58
N ARG A 114 6.27 13.42 -10.51
CA ARG A 114 6.04 14.47 -9.51
C ARG A 114 6.98 14.41 -8.30
N ALA A 115 7.52 13.23 -8.02
CA ALA A 115 8.30 12.94 -6.82
C ALA A 115 9.40 11.91 -7.12
N PRO A 116 10.41 12.29 -7.93
CA PRO A 116 11.51 11.40 -8.31
C PRO A 116 12.41 11.00 -7.12
N ASP A 117 12.20 11.62 -5.97
CA ASP A 117 12.86 11.30 -4.70
C ASP A 117 12.39 9.97 -4.08
N PHE A 118 11.17 9.51 -4.40
CA PHE A 118 10.67 8.23 -3.91
C PHE A 118 11.02 7.06 -4.85
N PHE A 119 11.36 5.92 -4.25
CA PHE A 119 11.40 4.65 -4.97
C PHE A 119 9.98 4.09 -5.13
N VAL A 120 9.59 3.73 -6.37
CA VAL A 120 8.25 3.19 -6.70
C VAL A 120 8.37 1.92 -7.51
#